data_AF-Q2R132-F1
#
_entry.id   AF-Q2R132-F1
#
_cell.length_a   1.000
_cell.length_b   1.000
_cell.length_c   1.000
_cell.angle_alpha   90.00
_cell.angle_beta   90.00
_cell.angle_gamma   90.00
#
_symmetry.space_group_name_H-M   'P 1'
#
loop_
_entity.id
_entity.type
_entity.pdbx_description
1 polymer ?
#
loop_
_entity_poly.entity_id
_entity_poly.type
_entity_poly.pdbx_seq_one_letter_code
_entity_poly.pdbx_strand_id
1 'polypeptide(L)'
;MMMGKSSPSTSPVYAVAAALLLVYLMVAMGAGVVEAAVVPPSRCNPTLLTPCAGPALFGGPVPPACCAQLRAQAACLCAYARSPNYGSYIRSPNARRLFAVCGLPMPQCS
;
A
#
# COMPACT_ATOMS: atom_id res chain seq x y z
N MET A 1 15.77 -41.41 -39.96
CA MET A 1 16.79 -40.67 -39.18
C MET A 1 16.34 -40.65 -37.74
N MET A 2 17.09 -41.32 -36.86
CA MET A 2 16.79 -41.44 -35.44
C MET A 2 17.30 -40.19 -34.72
N MET A 3 16.38 -39.41 -34.17
CA MET A 3 16.61 -38.39 -33.13
C MET A 3 15.58 -38.77 -32.05
N GLY A 4 15.90 -39.36 -30.90
CA GLY A 4 17.07 -39.19 -30.06
C GLY A 4 16.67 -38.33 -28.86
N LYS A 5 16.43 -38.98 -27.71
CA LYS A 5 16.50 -38.43 -26.32
C LYS A 5 15.39 -37.43 -25.93
N SER A 6 14.73 -37.52 -24.78
CA SER A 6 14.94 -38.25 -23.53
C SER A 6 13.61 -38.34 -22.78
N SER A 7 13.32 -39.48 -22.16
CA SER A 7 12.33 -39.57 -21.07
C SER A 7 12.80 -38.67 -19.92
N PRO A 8 12.05 -37.65 -19.48
CA PRO A 8 12.35 -36.99 -18.23
C PRO A 8 11.85 -37.90 -17.12
N SER A 9 12.79 -38.62 -16.51
CA SER A 9 12.60 -39.19 -15.18
C SER A 9 12.01 -38.11 -14.29
N THR A 10 10.80 -38.34 -13.81
CA THR A 10 10.00 -37.47 -12.93
C THR A 10 10.67 -37.37 -11.56
N SER A 11 11.85 -36.76 -11.52
CA SER A 11 12.55 -36.46 -10.27
C SER A 11 12.00 -35.15 -9.70
N PRO A 12 11.74 -35.09 -8.38
CA PRO A 12 11.13 -33.93 -7.73
C PRO A 12 11.90 -32.62 -7.97
N VAL A 13 13.20 -32.71 -8.27
CA VAL A 13 14.07 -31.60 -8.66
C VAL A 13 13.58 -30.83 -9.90
N TYR A 14 13.01 -31.49 -10.91
CA TYR A 14 12.48 -30.80 -12.09
C TYR A 14 11.20 -30.03 -11.76
N ALA A 15 10.34 -30.59 -10.91
CA ALA A 15 9.13 -29.91 -10.46
C ALA A 15 9.47 -28.67 -9.64
N VAL A 16 10.47 -28.76 -8.75
CA VAL A 16 10.95 -27.62 -7.96
C VAL A 16 11.58 -26.54 -8.85
N ALA A 17 12.41 -26.93 -9.83
CA ALA A 17 13.02 -25.97 -10.76
C ALA A 17 11.98 -25.24 -11.61
N ALA A 18 10.96 -25.94 -12.12
CA ALA A 18 9.87 -25.34 -12.88
C ALA A 18 9.04 -24.36 -12.03
N ALA A 19 8.75 -24.73 -10.77
CA ALA A 19 8.02 -23.86 -9.85
C ALA A 19 8.79 -22.56 -9.55
N LEU A 20 10.10 -22.66 -9.28
CA LEU A 20 10.95 -21.49 -9.03
C LEU A 20 11.02 -20.55 -10.24
N LEU A 21 11.11 -21.11 -11.45
CA LEU A 21 11.16 -20.33 -12.68
C LEU A 21 9.85 -19.58 -12.96
N LEU A 22 8.70 -20.22 -12.67
CA LEU A 22 7.39 -19.59 -12.75
C LEU A 22 7.23 -18.44 -11.74
N VAL A 23 7.65 -18.65 -10.48
CA VAL A 23 7.64 -17.58 -9.47
C VAL A 23 8.52 -16.41 -9.89
N TYR A 24 9.71 -16.69 -10.44
CA TYR A 24 10.61 -15.64 -10.93
C TYR A 24 9.99 -14.84 -12.09
N LEU A 25 9.31 -15.51 -13.02
CA LEU A 25 8.59 -14.86 -14.12
C LEU A 25 7.41 -14.00 -13.62
N MET A 26 6.66 -14.48 -12.63
CA MET A 26 5.54 -13.73 -12.03
C MET A 26 6.04 -12.46 -11.31
N VAL A 27 7.17 -12.54 -10.61
CA VAL A 27 7.83 -11.39 -9.97
C VAL A 27 8.41 -10.42 -11.01
N ALA A 28 9.09 -10.94 -12.04
CA ALA A 28 9.68 -10.12 -13.10
C ALA A 28 8.64 -9.36 -13.92
N MET A 29 7.46 -9.96 -14.13
CA MET A 29 6.33 -9.33 -14.81
C MET A 29 5.49 -8.45 -13.88
N GLY A 30 5.98 -8.04 -12.70
CA GLY A 30 5.28 -7.08 -11.84
C GLY A 30 3.86 -7.51 -11.39
N ALA A 31 3.45 -8.74 -11.69
CA ALA A 31 2.21 -9.37 -11.26
C ALA A 31 2.41 -9.94 -9.85
N GLY A 32 2.98 -9.12 -8.97
CA GLY A 32 2.85 -9.35 -7.55
C GLY A 32 1.39 -9.11 -7.22
N VAL A 33 0.69 -10.16 -6.79
CA VAL A 33 -0.49 -9.99 -5.97
C VAL A 33 -0.09 -9.08 -4.82
N VAL A 34 -0.42 -7.80 -4.94
CA VAL A 34 -0.55 -6.95 -3.78
C VAL A 34 -1.69 -7.58 -3.01
N GLU A 35 -1.35 -8.51 -2.11
CA GLU A 35 -2.12 -8.77 -0.92
C GLU A 35 -2.35 -7.38 -0.35
N ALA A 36 -3.50 -6.79 -0.69
CA ALA A 36 -4.00 -5.62 -0.03
C ALA A 36 -4.16 -6.10 1.39
N ALA A 37 -3.12 -5.88 2.20
CA ALA A 37 -3.11 -6.27 3.59
C ALA A 37 -4.43 -5.75 4.13
N VAL A 38 -5.34 -6.68 4.41
CA VAL A 38 -6.55 -6.40 5.17
C VAL A 38 -6.00 -6.13 6.56
N VAL A 39 -5.47 -4.92 6.74
CA VAL A 39 -5.10 -4.39 8.05
C VAL A 39 -6.43 -4.38 8.79
N PRO A 40 -6.64 -5.27 9.78
CA PRO A 40 -7.84 -5.23 10.60
C PRO A 40 -7.97 -3.80 11.07
N PRO A 41 -9.17 -3.16 11.03
CA PRO A 41 -9.32 -1.71 11.17
C PRO A 41 -8.46 -1.26 12.32
N SER A 42 -7.30 -0.69 11.99
CA SER A 42 -6.28 -0.40 12.98
C SER A 42 -6.95 0.63 13.85
N ARG A 43 -7.25 0.26 15.11
CA ARG A 43 -7.83 1.16 16.11
C ARG A 43 -7.24 2.53 15.87
N CYS A 44 -8.08 3.50 15.51
CA CYS A 44 -7.65 4.77 14.97
C CYS A 44 -6.40 5.28 15.69
N ASN A 45 -5.23 5.17 15.06
CA ASN A 45 -3.96 5.50 15.67
C ASN A 45 -3.24 6.58 14.86
N PRO A 46 -3.26 7.84 15.35
CA PRO A 46 -2.69 8.97 14.62
C PRO A 46 -1.18 8.82 14.37
N THR A 47 -0.47 8.02 15.18
CA THR A 47 0.96 7.74 14.99
C THR A 47 1.23 6.98 13.69
N LEU A 48 0.25 6.26 13.13
CA LEU A 48 0.41 5.67 11.82
C LEU A 48 0.48 6.73 10.70
N LEU A 49 -0.06 7.94 10.91
CA LEU A 49 0.03 9.08 9.97
C LEU A 49 1.33 9.89 10.08
N THR A 50 2.29 9.50 10.94
CA THR A 50 3.60 10.16 11.03
C THR A 50 4.31 10.36 9.66
N PRO A 51 4.27 9.43 8.67
CA PRO A 51 4.82 9.71 7.34
C PRO A 51 4.14 10.87 6.59
N CYS A 52 2.94 11.27 6.99
CA CYS A 52 2.25 12.45 6.48
C CYS A 52 2.61 13.74 7.22
N ALA A 53 3.28 13.67 8.39
CA ALA A 53 3.50 14.83 9.24
C ALA A 53 4.34 15.92 8.56
N GLY A 54 5.43 15.54 7.87
CA GLY A 54 6.26 16.49 7.11
C GLY A 54 5.44 17.27 6.08
N PRO A 55 4.79 16.59 5.11
CA PRO A 55 3.95 17.25 4.12
C PRO A 55 2.73 17.98 4.72
N ALA A 56 2.17 17.52 5.83
CA ALA A 56 1.04 18.18 6.48
C ALA A 56 1.45 19.49 7.15
N LEU A 57 2.61 19.52 7.82
CA LEU A 57 3.10 20.67 8.57
C LEU A 57 3.78 21.69 7.65
N PHE A 58 4.71 21.23 6.81
CA PHE A 58 5.59 22.10 6.01
C PHE A 58 5.22 22.14 4.52
N GLY A 59 4.30 21.28 4.07
CA GLY A 59 4.11 21.02 2.65
C GLY A 59 5.25 20.19 2.06
N GLY A 60 5.25 20.03 0.74
CA GLY A 60 6.29 19.33 0.00
C GLY A 60 5.89 17.95 -0.53
N PRO A 61 6.87 17.12 -0.93
CA PRO A 61 6.61 15.83 -1.57
C PRO A 61 5.94 14.86 -0.62
N VAL A 62 4.85 14.23 -1.08
CA VAL A 62 4.09 13.26 -0.29
C VAL A 62 4.69 11.86 -0.46
N PRO A 63 5.17 11.21 0.60
CA PRO A 63 5.71 9.86 0.49
C PRO A 63 4.57 8.86 0.23
N PRO A 64 4.80 7.78 -0.54
CA PRO A 64 3.78 6.78 -0.84
C PRO A 64 3.23 6.10 0.42
N ALA A 65 4.07 5.94 1.45
CA ALA A 65 3.66 5.44 2.76
C ALA A 65 2.59 6.31 3.43
N CYS A 66 2.62 7.63 3.22
CA CYS A 66 1.56 8.51 3.72
C CYS A 66 0.22 8.21 3.04
N CYS A 67 0.21 8.07 1.70
CA CYS A 67 -1.01 7.76 0.97
C CYS A 67 -1.57 6.38 1.32
N ALA A 68 -0.71 5.38 1.50
CA ALA A 68 -1.10 4.05 1.96
C ALA A 68 -1.80 4.14 3.32
N GLN A 69 -1.23 4.91 4.26
CA GLN A 69 -1.83 5.04 5.58
C GLN A 69 -3.11 5.86 5.60
N LEU A 70 -3.20 6.95 4.83
CA LEU A 70 -4.42 7.74 4.71
C LEU A 70 -5.58 6.89 4.19
N ARG A 71 -5.33 5.99 3.22
CA ARG A 71 -6.32 5.02 2.75
C ARG A 71 -6.69 4.01 3.82
N ALA A 72 -5.70 3.42 4.49
CA ALA A 72 -5.92 2.43 5.53
C ALA A 72 -6.75 2.99 6.70
N GLN A 73 -6.61 4.28 7.00
CA GLN A 73 -7.28 4.95 8.11
C GLN A 73 -8.45 5.85 7.68
N ALA A 74 -9.00 5.66 6.47
CA ALA A 74 -10.07 6.51 5.94
C ALA A 74 -11.27 6.64 6.90
N ALA A 75 -11.68 5.53 7.53
CA ALA A 75 -12.77 5.51 8.52
C ALA A 75 -12.49 6.34 9.78
N CYS A 76 -11.21 6.56 10.12
CA CYS A 76 -10.78 7.30 11.30
C CYS A 76 -10.61 8.80 11.05
N LEU A 77 -10.56 9.23 9.80
CA LEU A 77 -10.25 10.63 9.45
C LEU A 77 -11.25 11.61 10.05
N CYS A 78 -12.53 11.24 10.16
CA CYS A 78 -13.52 12.10 10.82
C CYS A 78 -13.33 12.20 12.33
N ALA A 79 -12.91 11.12 12.99
CA ALA A 79 -12.56 11.19 14.40
C ALA A 79 -11.37 12.14 14.62
N TYR A 80 -10.36 12.09 13.75
CA TYR A 80 -9.24 13.02 13.80
C TYR A 80 -9.63 14.45 13.46
N ALA A 81 -10.51 14.65 12.46
CA ALA A 81 -11.00 15.98 12.08
C ALA A 81 -11.78 16.68 13.20
N ARG A 82 -12.51 15.90 14.03
CA ARG A 82 -13.24 16.40 15.20
C ARG A 82 -12.37 16.57 16.44
N SER A 83 -11.21 15.90 16.49
CA SER A 83 -10.30 16.03 17.63
C SER A 83 -9.69 17.44 17.68
N PRO A 84 -9.67 18.12 18.84
CA PRO A 84 -9.07 19.44 18.96
C PRO A 84 -7.56 19.43 18.66
N ASN A 85 -6.89 18.29 18.87
CA ASN A 85 -5.45 18.14 18.63
C ASN A 85 -5.10 17.97 17.15
N TYR A 86 -6.00 17.39 16.35
CA TYR A 86 -5.71 16.99 14.96
C TYR A 86 -6.56 17.72 13.92
N GLY A 87 -7.70 18.28 14.33
CA GLY A 87 -8.70 18.83 13.42
C GLY A 87 -8.24 20.06 12.64
N SER A 88 -7.33 20.86 13.21
CA SER A 88 -6.70 21.98 12.50
C SER A 88 -5.78 21.49 11.39
N TYR A 89 -4.99 20.45 11.65
CA TYR A 89 -4.09 19.84 10.67
C TYR A 89 -4.86 19.15 9.55
N ILE A 90 -5.91 18.37 9.87
CA ILE A 90 -6.72 17.70 8.85
C ILE A 90 -7.45 18.70 7.96
N ARG A 91 -7.93 19.83 8.50
CA ARG A 91 -8.62 20.87 7.72
C ARG A 91 -7.68 21.86 7.04
N SER A 92 -6.36 21.75 7.26
CA SER A 92 -5.36 22.63 6.67
C SER A 92 -5.31 22.52 5.14
N PRO A 93 -4.86 23.58 4.44
CA PRO A 93 -4.65 23.51 2.99
C PRO A 93 -3.61 22.46 2.58
N ASN A 94 -2.62 22.18 3.44
CA ASN A 94 -1.62 21.14 3.21
C ASN A 94 -2.23 19.73 3.27
N ALA A 95 -3.15 19.49 4.21
CA ALA A 95 -3.90 18.24 4.24
C ALA A 95 -4.79 18.07 3.02
N ARG A 96 -5.46 19.13 2.53
CA ARG A 96 -6.19 19.05 1.24
C ARG A 96 -5.29 18.63 0.08
N ARG A 97 -4.07 19.16 0.03
CA ARG A 97 -3.05 18.76 -0.96
C ARG A 97 -2.67 17.29 -0.81
N LEU A 98 -2.46 16.82 0.42
CA LEU A 98 -2.19 15.40 0.71
C LEU A 98 -3.29 14.50 0.15
N PHE A 99 -4.56 14.80 0.44
CA PHE A 99 -5.70 14.07 -0.10
C PHE A 99 -5.71 14.06 -1.63
N ALA A 100 -5.49 15.22 -2.26
CA ALA A 100 -5.45 15.34 -3.72
C ALA A 100 -4.30 14.52 -4.35
N VAL A 101 -3.07 14.62 -3.81
CA VAL A 101 -1.91 13.86 -4.30
C VAL A 101 -2.12 12.35 -4.12
N CYS A 102 -2.74 11.95 -3.02
CA CYS A 102 -3.08 10.56 -2.76
C CYS A 102 -4.33 10.07 -3.51
N GLY A 103 -5.02 10.91 -4.29
CA GLY A 103 -6.26 10.53 -4.98
C GLY A 103 -7.39 10.13 -4.02
N LEU A 104 -7.45 10.76 -2.85
CA LEU A 104 -8.45 10.51 -1.82
C LEU A 104 -9.41 11.70 -1.72
N PRO A 105 -10.72 11.48 -1.57
CA PRO A 105 -11.64 12.56 -1.28
C PRO A 105 -11.40 13.12 0.13
N MET A 106 -11.65 14.41 0.29
CA MET A 106 -11.66 15.05 1.61
C MET A 106 -12.82 14.45 2.45
N PRO A 107 -12.57 14.01 3.70
CA PRO A 107 -13.62 13.44 4.54
C PRO A 107 -14.70 14.49 4.86
N GLN A 108 -15.95 14.18 4.51
CA GLN A 108 -17.11 14.98 4.92
C GLN A 108 -17.58 14.50 6.29
N CYS A 109 -17.21 15.25 7.32
CA CYS A 109 -17.51 14.90 8.71
C CYS A 109 -18.64 15.80 9.19
N SER A 110 -19.88 15.30 9.11
CA SER A 110 -21.10 15.94 9.63
C SER A 110 -21.13 16.01 11.14
#